data_AF-A0A959L6M4-F1
#
_entry.id   AF-A0A959L6M4-F1
#
_cell.length_a   1.000
_cell.length_b   1.000
_cell.length_c   1.000
_cell.angle_alpha   90.00
_cell.angle_beta   90.00
_cell.angle_gamma   90.00
#
_symmetry.space_group_name_H-M   'P 1'
#
loop_
_entity.id
_entity.type
_entity.pdbx_description
1 polymer ?
#
loop_
_entity_poly.entity_id
_entity_poly.type
_entity_poly.pdbx_seq_one_letter_code
_entity_poly.pdbx_strand_id
1 'polypeptide(L)'
;ESPLQFILKNRSLRISYYLVLFMALSYIIFRGKRRQKIIPIVERNENTSLEYVATVSQLFEGQKQHKKLVRHLEDIFYHFTKKRYFLDRDLTDFGERLSRKSRISHEEIADLLFEFDRAKKKLNLGDDHLVILNKHLDSFYKNCK
;
A
#
# COMPACT_ATOMS: atom_id res chain seq x y z
N GLU A 1 -68.54 -28.84 -14.82
CA GLU A 1 -67.40 -28.79 -15.75
C GLU A 1 -66.30 -27.90 -15.15
N SER A 2 -65.04 -28.33 -15.17
CA SER A 2 -63.94 -27.53 -14.57
C SER A 2 -63.60 -26.33 -15.47
N PRO A 3 -63.53 -25.09 -14.94
CA PRO A 3 -63.19 -23.90 -15.72
C PRO A 3 -61.87 -24.01 -16.50
N LEU A 4 -60.91 -24.80 -15.98
CA LEU A 4 -59.63 -25.05 -16.63
C LEU A 4 -59.77 -25.89 -17.91
N GLN A 5 -60.70 -26.85 -17.95
CA GLN A 5 -60.96 -27.64 -19.15
C GLN A 5 -61.54 -26.78 -20.27
N PHE A 6 -62.38 -25.79 -19.96
CA PHE A 6 -62.94 -24.85 -20.94
C PHE A 6 -61.85 -23.97 -21.57
N ILE A 7 -60.89 -23.49 -20.76
CA ILE A 7 -59.76 -22.68 -21.20
C ILE A 7 -58.82 -23.50 -22.12
N LEU A 8 -58.56 -24.76 -21.77
CA LEU A 8 -57.69 -25.64 -22.56
C LEU A 8 -58.35 -26.17 -23.85
N LYS A 9 -59.69 -26.19 -23.93
CA LYS A 9 -60.42 -26.69 -25.12
C LYS A 9 -60.24 -25.77 -26.34
N ASN A 10 -60.17 -24.46 -26.14
CA ASN A 10 -59.97 -23.48 -27.21
C ASN A 10 -58.48 -23.27 -27.51
N ARG A 11 -58.06 -23.47 -28.76
CA ARG A 11 -56.65 -23.36 -29.19
C ARG A 11 -56.03 -22.00 -28.86
N SER A 12 -56.76 -20.91 -29.10
CA SER A 12 -56.28 -19.56 -28.85
C SER A 12 -56.06 -19.30 -27.35
N LEU A 13 -57.05 -19.62 -26.50
CA LEU A 13 -56.95 -19.44 -25.04
C LEU A 13 -55.84 -20.30 -24.42
N ARG A 14 -55.63 -21.51 -24.94
CA ARG A 14 -54.55 -22.40 -24.49
C ARG A 14 -53.17 -21.76 -24.69
N ILE A 15 -52.92 -21.16 -25.86
CA ILE A 15 -51.65 -20.49 -26.16
C ILE A 15 -51.47 -19.27 -25.24
N SER A 16 -52.51 -18.46 -25.04
CA SER A 16 -52.45 -17.29 -24.14
C SER A 16 -52.09 -17.70 -22.71
N TYR A 17 -52.70 -18.79 -22.22
CA TYR A 17 -52.46 -19.32 -20.88
C TYR A 17 -50.99 -19.76 -20.68
N TYR A 18 -50.42 -20.50 -21.64
CA TYR A 18 -49.01 -20.87 -21.58
C TYR A 18 -48.06 -19.67 -21.69
N LEU A 19 -48.42 -18.65 -22.47
CA LEU A 19 -47.61 -17.44 -22.62
C LEU A 19 -47.54 -16.65 -21.31
N VAL A 20 -48.67 -16.52 -20.59
CA VAL A 20 -48.71 -15.88 -19.26
C VAL A 20 -47.85 -16.64 -18.25
N LEU A 21 -47.96 -17.98 -18.22
CA LEU A 21 -47.12 -18.82 -17.35
C LEU A 21 -45.63 -18.67 -17.67
N PHE A 22 -45.28 -18.66 -18.95
CA PHE A 22 -43.90 -18.49 -19.40
C PHE A 22 -43.35 -17.11 -19.03
N MET A 23 -44.15 -16.05 -19.18
CA MET A 23 -43.77 -14.69 -18.78
C MET A 23 -43.60 -14.55 -17.27
N ALA A 24 -44.48 -15.17 -16.47
CA ALA A 24 -44.36 -15.18 -15.02
C ALA A 24 -43.09 -15.91 -14.57
N LEU A 25 -42.81 -17.08 -15.15
CA LEU A 25 -41.59 -17.84 -14.86
C LEU A 25 -40.33 -17.06 -15.25
N SER A 26 -40.31 -16.50 -16.47
CA SER A 26 -39.21 -15.66 -16.95
C SER A 26 -38.99 -14.46 -16.03
N TYR A 27 -40.07 -13.78 -15.61
CA TYR A 27 -40.00 -12.64 -14.71
C TYR A 27 -39.32 -13.00 -13.38
N ILE A 28 -39.67 -14.15 -12.78
CA ILE A 28 -39.06 -14.62 -11.52
C ILE A 28 -37.55 -14.86 -11.70
N ILE A 29 -37.14 -15.52 -12.78
CA ILE A 29 -35.73 -15.83 -13.07
C ILE A 29 -34.91 -14.54 -13.24
N PHE A 30 -35.40 -13.58 -14.03
CA PHE A 30 -34.69 -12.32 -14.26
C PHE A 30 -34.67 -11.41 -13.03
N ARG A 31 -35.73 -11.39 -12.22
CA ARG A 31 -35.80 -10.58 -10.99
C ARG A 31 -34.87 -11.11 -9.90
N GLY A 32 -34.73 -12.43 -9.78
CA GLY A 32 -33.83 -13.06 -8.81
C GLY A 32 -32.36 -12.75 -9.08
N LYS A 33 -31.94 -12.75 -10.36
CA LYS A 33 -30.55 -12.52 -10.76
C LYS A 33 -30.06 -11.07 -10.56
N ARG A 34 -30.95 -10.09 -10.42
CA ARG A 34 -30.61 -8.65 -10.35
C ARG A 34 -30.47 -8.06 -8.93
N ARG A 35 -30.44 -8.87 -7.87
CA ARG A 35 -30.19 -8.41 -6.49
C ARG A 35 -28.69 -8.52 -6.17
N GLN A 36 -27.96 -7.42 -6.30
CA GLN A 36 -26.52 -7.35 -6.02
C GLN A 36 -26.25 -7.52 -4.51
N LYS A 37 -25.18 -8.24 -4.12
CA LYS A 37 -24.82 -8.46 -2.71
C LYS A 37 -24.45 -7.13 -2.01
N ILE A 38 -24.77 -7.02 -0.71
CA ILE A 38 -24.36 -5.91 0.14
C ILE A 38 -22.83 -5.82 0.16
N ILE A 39 -22.29 -4.65 -0.13
CA ILE A 39 -20.85 -4.35 -0.02
C ILE A 39 -20.55 -4.15 1.48
N PRO A 40 -19.67 -4.94 2.10
CA PRO A 40 -19.32 -4.75 3.50
C PRO A 40 -18.61 -3.40 3.69
N ILE A 41 -18.88 -2.76 4.83
CA ILE A 41 -18.24 -1.50 5.20
C ILE A 41 -16.80 -1.85 5.59
N VAL A 42 -15.83 -1.44 4.78
CA VAL A 42 -14.41 -1.62 5.08
C VAL A 42 -14.02 -0.56 6.11
N GLU A 43 -13.46 -0.99 7.24
CA GLU A 43 -12.95 -0.07 8.26
C GLU A 43 -11.91 0.88 7.69
N ARG A 44 -11.84 2.09 8.27
CA ARG A 44 -10.93 3.13 7.81
C ARG A 44 -9.49 2.65 7.97
N ASN A 45 -8.64 2.96 6.98
CA ASN A 45 -7.23 2.61 7.03
C ASN A 45 -6.56 3.33 8.22
N GLU A 46 -6.30 2.59 9.30
CA GLU A 46 -5.44 3.01 10.42
C GLU A 46 -4.02 3.26 9.89
N ASN A 47 -3.26 4.17 10.49
CA ASN A 47 -1.89 4.50 10.08
C ASN A 47 -0.90 3.38 10.48
N THR A 48 -1.02 2.22 9.84
CA THR A 48 -0.20 1.02 10.09
C THR A 48 1.30 1.27 9.89
N SER A 49 1.69 2.28 9.11
CA SER A 49 3.10 2.66 8.94
C SER A 49 3.73 3.16 10.24
N LEU A 50 3.00 3.94 11.05
CA LEU A 50 3.52 4.49 12.29
C LEU A 50 3.67 3.38 13.35
N GLU A 51 2.66 2.51 13.45
CA GLU A 51 2.67 1.35 14.33
C GLU A 51 3.79 0.35 13.97
N TYR A 52 4.00 0.11 12.67
CA TYR A 52 5.10 -0.70 12.18
C TYR A 52 6.46 -0.13 12.59
N VAL A 53 6.69 1.18 12.39
CA VAL A 53 7.94 1.84 12.78
C VAL A 53 8.18 1.73 14.29
N ALA A 54 7.14 1.94 15.10
CA ALA A 54 7.25 1.81 16.56
C ALA A 54 7.67 0.38 16.98
N THR A 55 7.07 -0.64 16.37
CA THR A 55 7.38 -2.04 16.65
C THR A 55 8.82 -2.39 16.27
N VAL A 56 9.27 -1.95 15.10
CA VAL A 56 10.65 -2.16 14.63
C VAL A 56 11.64 -1.46 15.55
N SER A 57 11.40 -0.21 15.92
CA SER A 57 12.27 0.54 16.84
C SER A 57 12.41 -0.17 18.19
N GLN A 58 11.29 -0.62 18.79
CA GLN A 58 11.30 -1.34 20.07
C GLN A 58 12.08 -2.67 19.98
N LEU A 59 11.94 -3.41 18.87
CA LEU A 59 12.65 -4.66 18.65
C LEU A 59 14.17 -4.46 18.60
N PHE A 60 14.64 -3.43 17.89
CA PHE A 60 16.08 -3.16 17.72
C PHE A 60 16.71 -2.51 18.96
N GLU A 61 15.94 -1.71 19.70
CA GLU A 61 16.35 -1.15 21.00
C GLU A 61 16.57 -2.26 22.04
N GLY A 62 15.61 -3.17 22.20
CA GLY A 62 15.71 -4.28 23.16
C GLY A 62 16.86 -5.24 22.89
N GLN A 63 17.26 -5.40 21.61
CA GLN A 63 18.38 -6.27 21.22
C GLN A 63 19.74 -5.56 21.23
N LYS A 64 19.80 -4.22 21.46
CA LYS A 64 21.02 -3.39 21.33
C LYS A 64 21.73 -3.56 19.98
N GLN A 65 20.98 -3.93 18.94
CA GLN A 65 21.51 -4.22 17.60
C GLN A 65 21.50 -2.97 16.71
N HIS A 66 22.01 -1.86 17.22
CA HIS A 66 22.04 -0.55 16.56
C HIS A 66 22.67 -0.62 15.14
N LYS A 67 23.69 -1.45 14.95
CA LYS A 67 24.34 -1.62 13.64
C LYS A 67 23.43 -2.26 12.59
N LYS A 68 22.56 -3.20 12.98
CA LYS A 68 21.60 -3.83 12.05
C LYS A 68 20.50 -2.84 11.67
N LEU A 69 20.03 -2.06 12.64
CA LEU A 69 19.05 -1.00 12.40
C LEU A 69 19.57 0.04 11.40
N VAL A 70 20.82 0.52 11.58
CA VAL A 70 21.44 1.48 10.64
C VAL A 70 21.53 0.90 9.23
N ARG A 71 21.93 -0.37 9.08
CA ARG A 71 21.96 -1.02 7.75
C ARG A 71 20.58 -1.07 7.10
N HIS A 72 19.54 -1.40 7.87
CA HIS A 72 18.18 -1.38 7.36
C HIS A 72 17.71 0.03 6.97
N LEU A 73 17.98 1.05 7.78
CA LEU A 73 17.66 2.45 7.46
C LEU A 73 18.36 2.89 6.17
N GLU A 74 19.62 2.51 6.00
CA GLU A 74 20.38 2.81 4.81
C GLU A 74 19.81 2.13 3.56
N ASP A 75 19.47 0.84 3.64
CA ASP A 75 18.87 0.11 2.53
C ASP A 75 17.49 0.68 2.17
N ILE A 76 16.70 1.11 3.16
CA ILE A 76 15.44 1.84 2.96
C ILE A 76 15.69 3.16 2.23
N PHE A 77 16.71 3.92 2.65
CA PHE A 77 17.10 5.17 2.01
C PHE A 77 17.48 4.97 0.54
N TYR A 78 18.36 4.01 0.24
CA TYR A 78 18.75 3.73 -1.15
C TYR A 78 17.60 3.18 -1.99
N HIS A 79 16.73 2.35 -1.39
CA HIS A 79 15.54 1.88 -2.08
C HIS A 79 14.59 3.04 -2.42
N PHE A 80 14.42 4.00 -1.50
CA PHE A 80 13.65 5.21 -1.75
C PHE A 80 14.25 6.05 -2.87
N THR A 81 15.57 6.30 -2.86
CA THR A 81 16.23 7.09 -3.92
C THR A 81 16.18 6.38 -5.26
N LYS A 82 16.29 5.05 -5.29
CA LYS A 82 16.14 4.25 -6.50
C LYS A 82 14.71 4.33 -7.03
N LYS A 83 13.71 4.16 -6.17
CA LYS A 83 12.30 4.17 -6.58
C LYS A 83 11.83 5.56 -7.04
N ARG A 84 12.25 6.64 -6.37
CA ARG A 84 11.81 8.01 -6.67
C ARG A 84 12.64 8.69 -7.75
N TYR A 85 13.96 8.50 -7.72
CA TYR A 85 14.90 9.24 -8.55
C TYR A 85 15.65 8.38 -9.57
N PHE A 86 15.44 7.06 -9.57
CA PHE A 86 16.12 6.09 -10.44
C PHE A 86 17.64 6.16 -10.30
N LEU A 87 18.11 6.33 -9.07
CA LEU A 87 19.54 6.35 -8.72
C LEU A 87 19.93 5.05 -8.01
N ASP A 88 20.88 4.32 -8.58
CA ASP A 88 21.49 3.15 -7.95
C ASP A 88 22.57 3.54 -6.93
N ARG A 89 22.82 2.64 -5.97
CA ARG A 89 23.80 2.83 -4.89
C ARG A 89 25.24 2.95 -5.42
N ASP A 90 25.54 2.26 -6.52
CA ASP A 90 26.91 2.08 -7.03
C ASP A 90 27.37 3.22 -7.94
N LEU A 91 26.60 4.30 -8.08
CA LEU A 91 27.02 5.47 -8.85
C LEU A 91 28.10 6.25 -8.10
N THR A 92 29.26 6.44 -8.73
CA THR A 92 30.35 7.29 -8.22
C THR A 92 29.92 8.73 -7.94
N ASP A 93 28.92 9.21 -8.69
CA ASP A 93 28.38 10.57 -8.65
C ASP A 93 26.96 10.61 -8.02
N PHE A 94 26.68 9.68 -7.10
CA PHE A 94 25.36 9.55 -6.49
C PHE A 94 24.92 10.84 -5.76
N GLY A 95 25.83 11.46 -5.00
CA GLY A 95 25.54 12.64 -4.18
C GLY A 95 25.17 13.88 -5.00
N GLU A 96 25.89 14.17 -6.09
CA GLU A 96 25.60 15.33 -6.95
C GLU A 96 24.27 15.13 -7.69
N ARG A 97 24.04 13.94 -8.23
CA ARG A 97 22.79 13.60 -8.94
C ARG A 97 21.59 13.63 -8.00
N LEU A 98 21.75 13.14 -6.77
CA LEU A 98 20.70 13.18 -5.76
C LEU A 98 20.38 14.62 -5.37
N SER A 99 21.38 15.47 -5.17
CA SER A 99 21.21 16.91 -4.88
C SER A 99 20.41 17.60 -6.00
N ARG A 100 20.81 17.40 -7.25
CA ARG A 100 20.13 18.00 -8.41
C ARG A 100 18.68 17.54 -8.54
N LYS A 101 18.37 16.28 -8.23
CA LYS A 101 17.01 15.72 -8.34
C LYS A 101 16.12 16.07 -7.14
N SER A 102 16.66 16.01 -5.93
CA SER A 102 15.92 16.29 -4.69
C SER A 102 15.81 17.79 -4.37
N ARG A 103 16.63 18.63 -5.01
CA ARG A 103 16.80 20.08 -4.75
C ARG A 103 17.31 20.41 -3.34
N ILE A 104 17.96 19.45 -2.70
CA ILE A 104 18.63 19.61 -1.41
C ILE A 104 20.11 19.98 -1.67
N SER A 105 20.72 20.75 -0.78
CA SER A 105 22.12 21.13 -0.89
C SER A 105 23.03 19.90 -0.96
N HIS A 106 24.12 20.00 -1.71
CA HIS A 106 25.07 18.90 -1.82
C HIS A 106 25.73 18.59 -0.46
N GLU A 107 25.96 19.62 0.35
CA GLU A 107 26.54 19.51 1.69
C GLU A 107 25.66 18.64 2.61
N GLU A 108 24.35 18.88 2.67
CA GLU A 108 23.44 18.07 3.51
C GLU A 108 23.41 16.59 3.10
N ILE A 109 23.46 16.31 1.79
CA ILE A 109 23.50 14.93 1.28
C ILE A 109 24.84 14.28 1.57
N ALA A 110 25.94 15.01 1.41
CA ALA A 110 27.29 14.52 1.71
C ALA A 110 27.42 14.19 3.21
N ASP A 111 26.90 15.06 4.07
CA ASP A 111 26.88 14.85 5.53
C ASP A 111 26.06 13.61 5.91
N LEU A 112 24.88 13.42 5.29
CA LEU A 112 24.05 12.24 5.51
C LEU A 112 24.78 10.94 5.11
N LEU A 113 25.43 10.92 3.94
CA LEU A 113 26.20 9.78 3.46
C LEU A 113 27.42 9.50 4.35
N PHE A 114 28.08 10.55 4.83
CA PHE A 114 29.21 10.43 5.76
C PHE A 114 28.78 9.83 7.10
N GLU A 115 27.64 10.27 7.66
CA GLU A 115 27.10 9.70 8.90
C GLU A 115 26.71 8.22 8.75
N PHE A 116 26.19 7.80 7.58
CA PHE A 116 25.97 6.38 7.30
C PHE A 116 27.26 5.55 7.31
N ASP A 117 28.34 6.03 6.68
CA ASP A 117 29.63 5.34 6.68
C ASP A 117 30.26 5.29 8.09
N ARG A 118 30.18 6.40 8.83
CA ARG A 118 30.63 6.51 10.21
C ARG A 118 29.90 5.52 11.12
N ALA A 119 28.58 5.40 10.96
CA ALA A 119 27.76 4.49 11.73
C ALA A 119 28.09 3.01 11.44
N LYS A 120 28.49 2.65 10.21
CA LYS A 120 28.95 1.29 9.90
C LYS A 120 30.27 0.91 10.58
N LYS A 121 31.19 1.87 10.66
CA LYS A 121 32.57 1.65 11.15
C LYS A 121 32.64 1.52 12.66
N LYS A 122 31.77 2.21 13.41
CA LYS A 122 31.73 2.08 14.88
C LYS A 122 31.18 0.72 15.30
N LEU A 123 31.92 0.01 16.18
CA LEU A 123 31.52 -1.28 16.73
C LEU A 123 30.33 -1.14 17.71
N ASN A 124 30.32 -0.06 18.49
CA ASN A 124 29.26 0.34 19.41
C ASN A 124 28.77 1.74 19.04
N LEU A 125 27.61 1.79 18.39
CA LEU A 125 26.87 3.04 18.18
C LEU A 125 26.10 3.36 19.47
N GLY A 126 26.31 4.56 20.00
CA GLY A 126 25.45 5.10 21.05
C GLY A 126 24.14 5.62 20.48
N ASP A 127 23.11 5.68 21.32
CA ASP A 127 21.76 6.12 20.94
C ASP A 127 21.74 7.56 20.38
N ASP A 128 22.60 8.43 20.90
CA ASP A 128 22.72 9.82 20.43
C ASP A 128 23.06 9.92 18.94
N HIS A 129 23.94 9.04 18.44
CA HIS A 129 24.30 9.02 17.03
C HIS A 129 23.14 8.56 16.14
N LEU A 130 22.35 7.59 16.62
CA LEU A 130 21.14 7.13 15.94
C LEU A 130 20.08 8.22 15.84
N VAL A 131 19.89 8.99 16.91
CA VAL A 131 18.95 10.11 16.96
C VAL A 131 19.35 11.19 15.96
N ILE A 132 20.65 11.53 15.88
CA ILE A 132 21.17 12.50 14.91
C ILE A 132 20.93 12.01 13.47
N LEU A 133 21.27 10.75 13.17
CA LEU A 133 21.04 10.15 11.86
C LEU A 133 19.56 10.20 11.48
N ASN A 134 18.66 9.85 12.40
CA ASN A 134 17.23 9.88 12.15
C ASN A 134 16.72 11.30 11.88
N LYS A 135 17.22 12.31 12.61
CA LYS A 135 16.88 13.72 12.34
C LYS A 135 17.33 14.18 10.95
N HIS A 136 18.52 13.75 10.50
CA HIS A 136 19.00 14.07 9.16
C HIS A 136 18.15 13.39 8.08
N LEU A 137 17.75 12.12 8.29
CA LEU A 137 16.83 11.42 7.40
C LEU A 137 15.46 12.08 7.34
N ASP A 138 14.89 12.45 8.49
CA ASP A 138 13.60 13.13 8.56
C ASP A 138 13.64 14.49 7.84
N SER A 139 14.73 15.25 8.00
CA SER A 139 14.96 16.50 7.29
C SER A 139 15.00 16.26 5.78
N PHE A 140 15.76 15.26 5.34
CA PHE A 140 15.83 14.88 3.93
C PHE A 140 14.45 14.51 3.37
N TYR A 141 13.69 13.64 4.05
CA TYR A 141 12.37 13.22 3.57
C TYR A 141 11.34 14.34 3.54
N LYS A 142 11.40 15.29 4.48
CA LYS A 142 10.51 16.47 4.50
C LYS A 142 10.84 17.47 3.40
N ASN A 143 12.12 17.64 3.08
CA ASN A 143 12.58 18.66 2.14
C ASN A 143 12.68 18.15 0.69
N CYS A 144 12.71 16.83 0.48
CA CYS A 144 12.86 16.25 -0.86
C CYS A 144 11.60 16.42 -1.73
N LYS A 145 11.79 17.02 -2.92
CA LYS A 145 10.74 17.20 -3.94
C LYS A 145 10.67 16.06 -4.94
#